data_AF-A0A7W1T302-F1
#
_entry.id   AF-A0A7W1T302-F1
#
_cell.length_a   1.000
_cell.length_b   1.000
_cell.length_c   1.000
_cell.angle_alpha   90.00
_cell.angle_beta   90.00
_cell.angle_gamma   90.00
#
_symmetry.space_group_name_H-M   'P 1'
#
loop_
_entity.id
_entity.type
_entity.pdbx_description
1 polymer ?
#
loop_
_entity_poly.entity_id
_entity_poly.type
_entity_poly.pdbx_seq_one_letter_code
_entity_poly.pdbx_strand_id
1 'polypeptide(L)'
;MATPTPIATRKAAEAPVKTRLTTLLAIAVTFGVTTGVVEGIGLLLFQHLNWRQWARLMHVSAPILWISPIVDTALFVVLAFAVWIVGRVVSRVNTTQV
;
A
#
# COMPACT_ATOMS: atom_id res chain seq x y z
N MET A 1 54.53 -7.32 16.79
CA MET A 1 53.50 -8.38 16.81
C MET A 1 52.16 -7.70 17.04
N ALA A 2 51.40 -7.43 15.98
CA ALA A 2 50.16 -6.67 16.04
C ALA A 2 48.99 -7.62 16.32
N THR A 3 48.24 -7.37 17.38
CA THR A 3 47.05 -8.13 17.76
C THR A 3 45.92 -7.83 16.76
N PRO A 4 45.36 -8.81 16.03
CA PRO A 4 44.21 -8.55 15.18
C PRO A 4 42.99 -8.25 16.06
N THR A 5 42.44 -7.05 15.90
CA THR A 5 41.18 -6.66 16.54
C THR A 5 40.04 -7.48 15.92
N PRO A 6 39.22 -8.20 16.71
CA PRO A 6 38.07 -8.89 16.15
C PRO A 6 37.07 -7.85 15.65
N ILE A 7 36.85 -7.81 14.34
CA ILE A 7 35.74 -7.06 13.73
C ILE A 7 34.46 -7.75 14.18
N ALA A 8 33.92 -7.29 15.31
CA ALA A 8 32.61 -7.71 15.79
C ALA A 8 31.61 -7.39 14.68
N THR A 9 31.17 -8.42 13.98
CA THR A 9 30.11 -8.35 12.98
C THR A 9 28.86 -7.93 13.74
N ARG A 10 28.54 -6.63 13.74
CA ARG A 10 27.24 -6.13 14.18
C ARG A 10 26.22 -6.68 13.18
N LYS A 11 25.79 -7.92 13.39
CA LYS A 11 24.49 -8.40 12.94
C LYS A 11 23.49 -7.57 13.74
N ALA A 12 23.18 -6.38 13.25
CA ALA A 12 22.10 -5.58 13.77
C ALA A 12 20.85 -6.46 13.64
N ALA A 13 20.47 -7.10 14.74
CA ALA A 13 19.17 -7.70 14.87
C ALA A 13 18.20 -6.53 14.81
N GLU A 14 17.68 -6.23 13.61
CA GLU A 14 16.57 -5.31 13.45
C GLU A 14 15.43 -5.87 14.29
N ALA A 15 15.19 -5.24 15.44
CA ALA A 15 14.10 -5.61 16.30
C ALA A 15 12.80 -5.56 15.47
N PRO A 16 11.89 -6.53 15.63
CA PRO A 16 10.65 -6.54 14.86
C PRO A 16 9.90 -5.24 15.11
N VAL A 17 9.79 -4.41 14.07
CA VAL A 17 9.04 -3.16 14.13
C VAL A 17 7.58 -3.52 14.40
N LYS A 18 7.08 -3.16 15.59
CA LYS A 18 5.66 -3.34 15.92
C LYS A 18 4.84 -2.36 15.09
N THR A 19 4.36 -2.82 13.94
CA THR A 19 3.51 -2.04 13.05
C THR A 19 2.17 -1.78 13.74
N ARG A 20 1.86 -0.51 14.00
CA ARG A 20 0.57 -0.11 14.58
C ARG A 20 -0.49 -0.07 13.48
N LEU A 21 -1.74 -0.41 13.83
CA LEU A 21 -2.87 -0.32 12.89
C LEU A 21 -3.02 1.09 12.32
N THR A 22 -2.76 2.12 13.12
CA THR A 22 -2.76 3.52 12.68
C THR A 22 -1.76 3.78 11.55
N THR A 23 -0.58 3.14 11.59
CA THR A 23 0.42 3.24 10.53
C THR A 23 -0.07 2.55 9.26
N LEU A 24 -0.66 1.36 9.38
CA LEU A 24 -1.24 0.65 8.23
C LEU A 24 -2.38 1.45 7.58
N LEU A 25 -3.25 2.06 8.40
CA LEU A 25 -4.33 2.91 7.91
C LEU A 25 -3.81 4.21 7.28
N ALA A 26 -2.79 4.85 7.86
CA ALA A 26 -2.17 6.03 7.28
C ALA A 26 -1.54 5.72 5.90
N ILE A 27 -0.86 4.58 5.77
CA ILE A 27 -0.34 4.10 4.49
C ILE A 27 -1.49 3.84 3.52
N ALA A 28 -2.54 3.14 3.95
CA ALA A 28 -3.69 2.83 3.11
C ALA A 28 -4.39 4.08 2.56
N VAL A 29 -4.63 5.08 3.42
CA VAL A 29 -5.25 6.34 3.01
C VAL A 29 -4.32 7.10 2.05
N THR A 30 -3.02 7.18 2.35
CA THR A 30 -2.07 7.88 1.48
C THR A 30 -1.99 7.22 0.12
N PHE A 31 -1.89 5.90 0.06
CA PHE A 31 -1.87 5.16 -1.20
C PHE A 31 -3.20 5.26 -1.94
N GLY A 32 -4.34 5.04 -1.28
CA GLY A 32 -5.64 5.09 -1.93
C GLY A 32 -6.00 6.46 -2.51
N VAL A 33 -5.68 7.54 -1.79
CA VAL A 33 -5.90 8.89 -2.31
C VAL A 33 -4.97 9.17 -3.49
N THR A 34 -3.68 8.87 -3.36
CA THR A 34 -2.71 9.17 -4.42
C THR A 34 -2.96 8.34 -5.68
N THR A 35 -3.17 7.03 -5.54
CA THR A 35 -3.46 6.12 -6.65
C THR A 35 -4.76 6.46 -7.34
N GLY A 36 -5.85 6.70 -6.61
CA GLY A 36 -7.12 7.03 -7.25
C GLY A 36 -7.14 8.42 -7.88
N VAL A 37 -6.38 9.39 -7.36
CA VAL A 37 -6.22 10.67 -8.08
C VAL A 37 -5.44 10.45 -9.38
N VAL A 38 -4.33 9.68 -9.35
CA VAL A 38 -3.54 9.36 -10.53
C VAL A 38 -4.34 8.56 -11.55
N GLU A 39 -5.13 7.58 -11.11
CA GLU A 39 -6.00 6.77 -11.96
C GLU A 39 -7.11 7.62 -12.59
N GLY A 40 -7.83 8.41 -11.78
CA GLY A 40 -8.88 9.31 -12.27
C GLY A 40 -8.36 10.33 -13.30
N ILE A 41 -7.20 10.94 -13.04
CA ILE A 41 -6.52 11.83 -13.99
C ILE A 41 -6.08 11.05 -15.23
N GLY A 42 -5.49 9.88 -15.05
CA GLY A 42 -5.03 9.01 -16.14
C GLY A 42 -6.18 8.65 -17.08
N LEU A 43 -7.33 8.26 -16.56
CA LEU A 43 -8.52 7.94 -17.35
C LEU A 43 -9.01 9.15 -18.17
N LEU A 44 -9.02 10.34 -17.59
CA LEU A 44 -9.40 11.57 -18.30
C LEU A 44 -8.36 11.96 -19.37
N LEU A 45 -7.07 11.83 -19.06
CA LEU A 45 -5.99 12.07 -20.02
C LEU A 45 -6.03 11.06 -21.17
N PHE A 46 -6.30 9.79 -20.88
CA PHE A 46 -6.49 8.75 -21.90
C PHE A 46 -7.69 9.09 -22.78
N GLN A 47 -8.80 9.55 -22.22
CA GLN A 47 -9.92 10.05 -23.05
C GLN A 47 -9.54 11.23 -23.94
N HIS A 48 -8.74 12.17 -23.42
CA HIS A 48 -8.36 13.39 -24.14
C HIS A 48 -7.34 13.16 -25.26
N LEU A 49 -6.38 12.25 -25.07
CA LEU A 49 -5.27 11.98 -26.00
C LEU A 49 -5.65 11.20 -27.28
N ASN A 50 -6.92 11.20 -27.68
CA ASN A 50 -7.40 10.59 -28.93
C ASN A 50 -7.42 9.04 -28.91
N TRP A 51 -8.02 8.53 -27.86
CA TRP A 51 -8.48 7.16 -27.61
C TRP A 51 -9.75 6.84 -28.42
N ARG A 52 -9.75 7.07 -29.74
CA ARG A 52 -10.92 7.07 -30.64
C ARG A 52 -11.79 5.79 -30.63
N GLN A 53 -11.23 4.64 -30.26
CA GLN A 53 -11.96 3.36 -30.11
C GLN A 53 -12.53 3.12 -28.71
N TRP A 54 -12.05 3.86 -27.73
CA TRP A 54 -11.79 3.33 -26.40
C TRP A 54 -12.47 4.32 -25.43
N ALA A 55 -12.60 5.61 -25.84
CA ALA A 55 -13.58 6.59 -25.35
C ALA A 55 -15.02 6.25 -25.81
N ARG A 56 -15.15 5.50 -26.92
CA ARG A 56 -16.44 4.95 -27.38
C ARG A 56 -16.92 3.79 -26.50
N LEU A 57 -15.99 3.06 -25.88
CA LEU A 57 -16.27 1.98 -24.92
C LEU A 57 -16.36 2.48 -23.47
N MET A 58 -15.57 3.51 -23.14
CA MET A 58 -15.45 4.07 -21.80
C MET A 58 -15.76 5.57 -21.85
N HIS A 59 -17.05 5.91 -21.85
CA HIS A 59 -17.51 7.29 -21.66
C HIS A 59 -17.45 7.62 -20.16
N VAL A 60 -16.23 7.65 -19.63
CA VAL A 60 -15.92 8.11 -18.29
C VAL A 60 -16.21 9.61 -18.23
N SER A 61 -16.97 10.03 -17.23
CA SER A 61 -17.37 11.42 -17.04
C SER A 61 -16.56 12.02 -15.88
N ALA A 62 -16.44 13.36 -15.84
CA ALA A 62 -15.75 14.11 -14.79
C ALA A 62 -15.98 13.59 -13.34
N PRO A 63 -17.14 13.01 -12.96
CA PRO A 63 -17.30 12.33 -11.68
C PRO A 63 -16.27 11.24 -11.32
N ILE A 64 -15.57 10.63 -12.29
CA ILE A 64 -14.54 9.62 -12.00
C ILE A 64 -13.41 10.16 -11.11
N LEU A 65 -13.10 11.47 -11.20
CA LEU A 65 -12.00 12.12 -10.48
C LEU A 65 -12.13 12.02 -8.97
N TRP A 66 -13.34 11.90 -8.44
CA TRP A 66 -13.59 11.78 -7.00
C TRP A 66 -14.08 10.38 -6.60
N ILE A 67 -14.68 9.63 -7.54
CA ILE A 67 -15.08 8.23 -7.30
C ILE A 67 -13.84 7.33 -7.17
N SER A 68 -12.88 7.45 -8.09
CA SER A 68 -11.67 6.61 -8.10
C SER A 68 -10.86 6.72 -6.79
N PRO A 69 -10.54 7.93 -6.25
CA PRO A 69 -9.91 8.07 -4.93
C PRO A 69 -10.69 7.40 -3.79
N ILE A 70 -12.02 7.45 -3.81
CA ILE A 70 -12.85 6.83 -2.76
C ILE A 70 -12.76 5.30 -2.85
N VAL A 71 -12.90 4.75 -4.07
CA VAL A 71 -12.85 3.29 -4.31
C VAL A 71 -11.47 2.75 -3.98
N ASP A 72 -10.40 3.40 -4.43
CA ASP A 72 -9.03 2.98 -4.15
C ASP A 72 -8.74 3.06 -2.65
N THR A 73 -9.13 4.15 -1.99
CA THR A 73 -8.98 4.26 -0.53
C THR A 73 -9.74 3.16 0.21
N ALA A 74 -10.98 2.84 -0.19
CA ALA A 74 -11.73 1.74 0.41
C ALA A 74 -11.01 0.39 0.23
N LEU A 75 -10.49 0.13 -0.96
CA LEU A 75 -9.72 -1.09 -1.26
C LEU A 75 -8.46 -1.18 -0.40
N PHE A 76 -7.66 -0.11 -0.33
CA PHE A 76 -6.45 -0.10 0.48
C PHE A 76 -6.74 -0.22 1.98
N VAL A 77 -7.85 0.34 2.48
CA VAL A 77 -8.28 0.16 3.86
C VAL A 77 -8.64 -1.30 4.13
N VAL A 78 -9.40 -1.95 3.24
CA VAL A 78 -9.72 -3.39 3.34
C VAL A 78 -8.45 -4.23 3.36
N LEU A 79 -7.47 -3.91 2.50
CA LEU A 79 -6.17 -4.58 2.49
C LEU A 79 -5.38 -4.36 3.79
N ALA A 80 -5.37 -3.14 4.33
CA ALA A 80 -4.71 -2.86 5.62
C ALA A 80 -5.32 -3.67 6.76
N PHE A 81 -6.65 -3.80 6.79
CA PHE A 81 -7.32 -4.68 7.75
C PHE A 81 -6.96 -6.15 7.55
N ALA A 82 -6.95 -6.64 6.29
CA ALA A 82 -6.56 -8.00 5.99
C ALA A 82 -5.12 -8.29 6.48
N VAL A 83 -4.17 -7.41 6.19
CA VAL A 83 -2.77 -7.51 6.65
C VAL A 83 -2.69 -7.52 8.18
N TRP A 84 -3.45 -6.66 8.85
CA TRP A 84 -3.49 -6.62 10.31
C TRP A 84 -4.05 -7.91 10.92
N ILE A 85 -5.14 -8.46 10.36
CA ILE A 85 -5.74 -9.73 10.81
C ILE A 85 -4.74 -10.87 10.60
N VAL A 86 -4.15 -10.99 9.41
CA VAL A 86 -3.17 -12.04 9.10
C VAL A 86 -1.98 -11.95 10.03
N GLY A 87 -1.45 -10.75 10.27
CA GLY A 87 -0.35 -10.54 11.22
C GLY A 87 -0.70 -10.98 12.65
N ARG A 88 -1.93 -10.73 13.10
CA ARG A 88 -2.44 -11.20 14.40
C ARG A 88 -2.54 -12.72 14.46
N VAL A 89 -3.06 -13.37 13.42
CA VAL A 89 -3.20 -14.84 13.37
C VAL A 89 -1.82 -15.51 13.36
N VAL A 90 -0.91 -15.06 12.47
CA VAL A 90 0.45 -15.60 12.38
C VAL A 90 1.21 -15.45 13.70
N SER A 91 1.12 -14.27 14.33
CA SER A 91 1.77 -14.04 15.63
C SER A 91 1.22 -14.96 16.73
N ARG A 92 -0.09 -15.25 16.72
CA ARG A 92 -0.69 -16.18 17.68
C ARG A 92 -0.21 -17.61 17.48
N VAL A 93 -0.18 -18.09 16.23
CA VAL A 93 0.30 -19.44 15.90
C VAL A 93 1.77 -19.61 16.31
N ASN A 94 2.60 -18.58 16.08
CA ASN A 94 4.02 -18.63 16.44
C ASN A 94 4.25 -18.57 17.96
N THR A 95 3.36 -17.90 18.72
CA THR A 95 3.45 -17.86 20.20
C THR A 95 3.12 -19.21 20.82
N THR A 96 2.26 -20.02 20.20
CA THR A 96 1.92 -21.38 20.67
C THR A 96 2.98 -22.45 20.38
N GLN A 97 4.07 -22.11 19.68
CA GLN A 97 5.17 -23.03 19.35
C GLN A 97 6.43 -22.80 20.21
N VAL A 98 6.36 -21.95 21.24
CA VAL A 98 7.45 -21.69 22.20
C VAL A 98 7.07 -22.24 23.58
#